data_AF-A0A449BKQ1-F1
#
_entry.id   AF-A0A449BKQ1-F1
#
_cell.length_a   1.000
_cell.length_b   1.000
_cell.length_c   1.000
_cell.angle_alpha   90.00
_cell.angle_beta   90.00
_cell.angle_gamma   90.00
#
_symmetry.space_group_name_H-M   'P 1'
#
loop_
_entity.id
_entity.type
_entity.pdbx_description
1 polymer ?
#
loop_
_entity_poly.entity_id
_entity_poly.type
_entity_poly.pdbx_seq_one_letter_code
_entity_poly.pdbx_strand_id
1 'polypeptide(L)'
;MNIWHDISPKRITPERFIVCVEISKGSKKKYELDKETGMIILDRVLFTSAHYPANYGFIPLTYAGDKDPLDVLVLCQEDIEPMSLVECYPIGVIKMIDSDEVDEKIIAIPLGDPSLTQYTDLKNLPHHLLSEISHFFEVYKSLEGKRTYILDIENKEEAIKVIAESIEAYKEKFQKEWRIMGRAFEVRKVAMAKTAAAKSKVYSKYGREIYMAAKSGTPDPETNVNLKRIIEKAKKEQVTADVIKRAIEKAKGGSDENYTEIRYEGFGPGNSLIIVECLTDNTNRSLSDVRTAFNKAYGKLGVSGSVLHQFEHRAVFEVEASEDQILEVLLENDVNVIDVEVEGEFVTIYAEPTEYNAIKDALKSANLEPTQENITFLPLQTVELTEQDDIEKFERLLNSLDDLDDVSNVYHNVK
;
A
#
# COMPACT_ATOMS: atom_id res chain seq x y z
N MET A 1 -11.02 2.02 -0.31
CA MET A 1 -10.85 1.17 0.86
C MET A 1 -11.10 -0.21 0.34
N ASN A 2 -10.05 -0.99 0.14
CA ASN A 2 -10.15 -2.39 -0.24
C ASN A 2 -10.04 -3.20 1.04
N ILE A 3 -11.13 -3.88 1.43
CA ILE A 3 -11.21 -4.50 2.76
C ILE A 3 -10.21 -5.67 2.94
N TRP A 4 -9.64 -6.19 1.85
CA TRP A 4 -8.57 -7.19 1.90
C TRP A 4 -7.24 -6.60 2.36
N HIS A 5 -6.94 -5.37 1.95
CA HIS A 5 -5.63 -4.72 2.16
C HIS A 5 -5.68 -3.61 3.23
N ASP A 6 -6.79 -2.89 3.33
CA ASP A 6 -6.94 -1.68 4.14
C ASP A 6 -7.46 -1.99 5.56
N ILE A 7 -6.83 -2.95 6.24
CA ILE A 7 -7.05 -3.24 7.66
C ILE A 7 -5.73 -3.14 8.43
N SER A 8 -5.79 -2.80 9.71
CA SER A 8 -4.59 -2.79 10.55
C SER A 8 -4.04 -4.22 10.74
N PRO A 9 -2.76 -4.48 10.45
CA PRO A 9 -2.13 -5.79 10.65
C PRO A 9 -2.25 -6.33 12.08
N LYS A 10 -2.35 -5.44 13.08
CA LYS A 10 -2.55 -5.82 14.49
C LYS A 10 -3.83 -6.58 14.77
N ARG A 11 -4.82 -6.47 13.87
CA ARG A 11 -6.09 -7.15 13.98
C ARG A 11 -6.04 -8.57 13.39
N ILE A 12 -4.90 -8.99 12.86
CA ILE A 12 -4.70 -10.28 12.21
C ILE A 12 -3.46 -10.95 12.82
N THR A 13 -3.68 -11.97 13.64
CA THR A 13 -2.65 -12.92 14.07
C THR A 13 -3.12 -14.35 13.79
N PRO A 14 -2.21 -15.34 13.74
CA PRO A 14 -2.60 -16.73 13.53
C PRO A 14 -3.65 -17.25 14.52
N GLU A 15 -3.62 -16.78 15.77
CA GLU A 15 -4.52 -17.22 16.84
C GLU A 15 -5.78 -16.37 17.01
N ARG A 16 -5.79 -15.14 16.48
CA ARG A 16 -6.89 -14.19 16.61
C ARG A 16 -6.90 -13.22 15.43
N PHE A 17 -8.01 -13.18 14.71
CA PHE A 17 -8.10 -12.41 13.47
C PHE A 17 -9.49 -11.85 13.23
N ILE A 18 -9.55 -10.82 12.40
CA ILE A 18 -10.81 -10.31 11.84
C ILE A 18 -11.16 -11.11 10.59
N VAL A 19 -12.44 -11.45 10.48
CA VAL A 19 -13.06 -12.02 9.29
C VAL A 19 -13.93 -10.95 8.65
N CYS A 20 -13.84 -10.79 7.33
CA CYS A 20 -14.84 -10.08 6.55
C CYS A 20 -15.86 -11.10 6.03
N VAL A 21 -17.10 -11.04 6.54
CA VAL A 21 -18.16 -11.98 6.12
C VAL A 21 -18.69 -11.57 4.75
N GLU A 22 -18.76 -12.52 3.82
CA GLU A 22 -19.29 -12.34 2.47
C GLU A 22 -20.67 -12.99 2.31
N ILE A 23 -20.86 -14.15 2.95
CA ILE A 23 -22.07 -14.96 2.79
C ILE A 23 -22.63 -15.29 4.17
N SER A 24 -23.86 -14.83 4.41
CA SER A 24 -24.61 -15.14 5.62
C SER A 24 -24.97 -16.63 5.68
N LYS A 25 -24.95 -17.20 6.88
CA LYS A 25 -25.47 -18.55 7.17
C LYS A 25 -26.89 -18.72 6.60
N GLY A 26 -27.14 -19.85 5.94
CA GLY A 26 -28.42 -20.16 5.30
C GLY A 26 -28.65 -19.47 3.95
N SER A 27 -27.75 -18.57 3.51
CA SER A 27 -27.88 -17.89 2.23
C SER A 27 -27.61 -18.83 1.05
N LYS A 28 -28.30 -18.53 -0.06
CA LYS A 28 -28.02 -19.09 -1.40
C LYS A 28 -27.26 -18.11 -2.30
N LYS A 29 -27.08 -16.86 -1.86
CA LYS A 29 -26.36 -15.83 -2.61
C LYS A 29 -24.88 -16.01 -2.30
N LYS A 30 -24.11 -16.46 -3.30
CA LYS A 30 -22.65 -16.52 -3.23
C LYS A 30 -22.12 -15.15 -3.64
N TYR A 31 -21.83 -14.33 -2.65
CA TYR A 31 -21.01 -13.14 -2.84
C TYR A 31 -19.54 -13.54 -2.78
N GLU A 32 -18.70 -12.77 -3.46
CA GLU A 32 -17.25 -12.87 -3.37
C GLU A 32 -16.64 -11.47 -3.41
N LEU A 33 -15.42 -11.34 -2.89
CA LEU A 33 -14.63 -10.13 -2.98
C LEU A 33 -14.24 -9.86 -4.42
N ASP A 34 -14.66 -8.72 -4.94
CA ASP A 34 -14.04 -8.12 -6.12
C ASP A 34 -12.71 -7.50 -5.72
N LYS A 35 -11.61 -8.20 -6.03
CA LYS A 35 -10.23 -7.82 -5.67
C LYS A 35 -9.84 -6.43 -6.19
N GLU A 36 -10.39 -5.99 -7.33
CA GLU A 36 -10.05 -4.69 -7.91
C GLU A 36 -10.67 -3.54 -7.12
N THR A 37 -11.96 -3.65 -6.79
CA THR A 37 -12.70 -2.56 -6.15
C THR A 37 -12.70 -2.66 -4.62
N GLY A 38 -12.49 -3.85 -4.07
CA GLY A 38 -12.58 -4.16 -2.65
C GLY A 38 -14.00 -4.22 -2.12
N MET A 39 -14.99 -4.28 -3.01
CA MET A 39 -16.40 -4.49 -2.69
C MET A 39 -16.77 -5.97 -2.89
N ILE A 40 -17.93 -6.39 -2.39
CA ILE A 40 -18.48 -7.69 -2.74
C ILE A 40 -19.28 -7.62 -4.05
N ILE A 41 -19.11 -8.64 -4.89
CA ILE A 41 -19.89 -8.87 -6.11
C ILE A 41 -20.73 -10.14 -5.95
N LEU A 42 -21.95 -10.14 -6.49
CA LEU A 42 -22.74 -11.36 -6.57
C LEU A 42 -22.18 -12.21 -7.71
N ASP A 43 -21.41 -13.23 -7.37
CA ASP A 43 -20.93 -14.23 -8.31
C ASP A 43 -22.11 -15.06 -8.84
N ARG A 44 -22.89 -15.68 -7.93
CA ARG A 44 -24.05 -16.49 -8.32
C ARG A 44 -25.07 -16.72 -7.22
N VAL A 45 -26.23 -17.25 -7.63
CA VAL A 45 -27.26 -17.79 -6.72
C VAL A 45 -27.30 -19.31 -6.86
N LEU A 46 -27.15 -20.02 -5.75
CA LEU A 46 -27.25 -21.48 -5.72
C LEU A 46 -28.67 -21.92 -6.12
N PHE A 47 -28.77 -22.68 -7.21
CA PHE A 47 -30.07 -23.11 -7.76
C PHE A 47 -30.62 -24.37 -7.11
N THR A 48 -29.81 -25.10 -6.34
CA THR A 48 -30.22 -26.32 -5.65
C THR A 48 -30.81 -26.03 -4.27
N SER A 49 -31.18 -27.08 -3.53
CA SER A 49 -31.60 -26.98 -2.13
C SER A 49 -30.46 -26.65 -1.17
N ALA A 50 -29.21 -26.66 -1.64
CA ALA A 50 -28.04 -26.31 -0.84
C ALA A 50 -28.08 -24.85 -0.38
N HIS A 51 -27.59 -24.63 0.84
CA HIS A 51 -27.42 -23.33 1.47
C HIS A 51 -26.16 -23.39 2.32
N TYR A 52 -25.47 -22.25 2.51
CA TYR A 52 -24.25 -22.21 3.30
C TYR A 52 -24.54 -22.60 4.77
N PRO A 53 -23.89 -23.62 5.34
CA PRO A 53 -24.20 -24.13 6.68
C PRO A 53 -23.71 -23.20 7.80
N ALA A 54 -22.81 -22.27 7.49
CA ALA A 54 -22.23 -21.29 8.41
C ALA A 54 -22.03 -19.95 7.69
N ASN A 55 -21.71 -18.90 8.45
CA ASN A 55 -21.26 -17.65 7.85
C ASN A 55 -19.90 -17.89 7.17
N TYR A 56 -19.69 -17.30 6.01
CA TYR A 56 -18.52 -17.54 5.19
C TYR A 56 -17.91 -16.22 4.77
N GLY A 57 -16.60 -16.17 4.73
CA GLY A 57 -15.85 -15.03 4.23
C GLY A 57 -14.37 -15.35 4.24
N PHE A 58 -13.55 -14.31 4.43
CA PHE A 58 -12.11 -14.44 4.39
C PHE A 58 -11.41 -13.66 5.50
N ILE A 59 -10.15 -14.00 5.72
CA ILE A 59 -9.24 -13.28 6.62
C ILE A 59 -8.47 -12.24 5.79
N PRO A 60 -8.65 -10.92 6.02
CA PRO A 60 -7.85 -9.90 5.36
C PRO A 60 -6.35 -10.06 5.63
N LEU A 61 -5.50 -9.48 4.78
CA LEU A 61 -4.02 -9.60 4.88
C LEU A 61 -3.49 -11.03 4.84
N THR A 62 -4.19 -11.93 4.13
CA THR A 62 -3.73 -13.29 3.87
C THR A 62 -3.78 -13.58 2.37
N TYR A 63 -2.95 -14.52 1.93
CA TYR A 63 -2.85 -14.94 0.53
C TYR A 63 -2.60 -16.45 0.53
N ALA A 64 -3.63 -17.21 0.19
CA ALA A 64 -3.64 -18.67 0.23
C ALA A 64 -3.15 -19.28 -1.10
N GLY A 65 -3.02 -20.61 -1.12
CA GLY A 65 -2.46 -21.37 -2.25
C GLY A 65 -3.27 -21.23 -3.56
N ASP A 66 -4.55 -20.94 -3.46
CA ASP A 66 -5.49 -20.67 -4.56
C ASP A 66 -5.42 -19.21 -5.08
N LYS A 67 -4.47 -18.42 -4.56
CA LYS A 67 -4.23 -17.02 -4.94
C LYS A 67 -5.38 -16.09 -4.52
N ASP A 68 -6.11 -16.48 -3.49
CA ASP A 68 -7.19 -15.74 -2.87
C ASP A 68 -6.89 -15.41 -1.40
N PRO A 69 -7.63 -14.47 -0.79
CA PRO A 69 -7.63 -14.33 0.66
C PRO A 69 -8.01 -15.67 1.31
N LEU A 70 -7.39 -16.01 2.45
CA LEU A 70 -7.65 -17.28 3.14
C LEU A 70 -9.11 -17.34 3.62
N ASP A 71 -9.81 -18.37 3.14
CA ASP A 71 -11.21 -18.61 3.42
C ASP A 71 -11.47 -19.03 4.87
N VAL A 72 -12.62 -18.62 5.40
CA VAL A 72 -13.03 -18.92 6.77
C VAL A 72 -14.54 -19.13 6.90
N LEU A 73 -14.88 -20.22 7.59
CA LEU A 73 -16.20 -20.58 8.08
C LEU A 73 -16.34 -20.10 9.53
N VAL A 74 -17.23 -19.15 9.75
CA VAL A 74 -17.52 -18.59 11.06
C VAL A 74 -18.76 -19.27 11.63
N LEU A 75 -18.54 -20.17 12.59
CA LEU A 75 -19.61 -20.83 13.31
C LEU A 75 -20.19 -19.86 14.34
N CYS A 76 -21.43 -19.43 14.10
CA CYS A 76 -22.16 -18.47 14.93
C CYS A 76 -23.59 -18.97 15.12
N GLN A 77 -24.21 -18.59 16.24
CA GLN A 77 -25.65 -18.81 16.45
C GLN A 77 -26.47 -18.13 15.34
N GLU A 78 -26.18 -16.86 15.08
CA GLU A 78 -26.92 -15.99 14.15
C GLU A 78 -26.26 -15.92 12.77
N ASP A 79 -27.06 -15.56 11.77
CA ASP A 79 -26.56 -15.13 10.48
C ASP A 79 -25.96 -13.72 10.59
N ILE A 80 -24.90 -13.47 9.83
CA ILE A 80 -24.16 -12.22 9.84
C ILE A 80 -24.29 -11.58 8.47
N GLU A 81 -24.61 -10.28 8.45
CA GLU A 81 -24.77 -9.52 7.21
C GLU A 81 -23.44 -9.44 6.43
N PRO A 82 -23.45 -9.52 5.09
CA PRO A 82 -22.25 -9.34 4.29
C PRO A 82 -21.57 -7.99 4.55
N MET A 83 -20.25 -7.94 4.37
CA MET A 83 -19.37 -6.81 4.72
C MET A 83 -19.24 -6.53 6.23
N SER A 84 -19.76 -7.40 7.10
CA SER A 84 -19.53 -7.30 8.54
C SER A 84 -18.14 -7.82 8.91
N LEU A 85 -17.45 -7.09 9.80
CA LEU A 85 -16.18 -7.50 10.39
C LEU A 85 -16.41 -8.21 11.72
N VAL A 86 -15.92 -9.44 11.82
CA VAL A 86 -16.13 -10.30 12.99
C VAL A 86 -14.78 -10.72 13.54
N GLU A 87 -14.55 -10.50 14.84
CA GLU A 87 -13.34 -10.96 15.49
C GLU A 87 -13.48 -12.42 15.91
N CYS A 88 -12.56 -13.26 15.46
CA CYS A 88 -12.62 -14.70 15.57
C CYS A 88 -11.30 -15.31 16.08
N TYR A 89 -11.37 -16.55 16.53
CA TYR A 89 -10.21 -17.42 16.76
C TYR A 89 -10.41 -18.76 16.02
N PRO A 90 -9.34 -19.41 15.53
CA PRO A 90 -9.47 -20.65 14.80
C PRO A 90 -9.63 -21.84 15.76
N ILE A 91 -10.38 -22.84 15.32
CA ILE A 91 -10.54 -24.12 16.01
C ILE A 91 -10.17 -25.33 15.14
N GLY A 92 -9.97 -25.13 13.84
CA GLY A 92 -9.45 -26.14 12.91
C GLY A 92 -9.49 -25.67 11.46
N VAL A 93 -9.14 -26.55 10.52
CA VAL A 93 -9.06 -26.26 9.08
C VAL A 93 -9.57 -27.44 8.25
N ILE A 94 -10.29 -27.16 7.18
CA ILE A 94 -10.66 -28.13 6.15
C ILE A 94 -9.71 -27.94 4.98
N LYS A 95 -9.04 -29.01 4.54
CA LYS A 95 -8.21 -29.01 3.34
C LYS A 95 -8.92 -29.78 2.24
N MET A 96 -9.09 -29.16 1.08
CA MET A 96 -9.71 -29.79 -0.08
C MET A 96 -8.92 -29.50 -1.35
N ILE A 97 -9.09 -30.35 -2.35
CA ILE A 97 -8.62 -30.04 -3.70
C ILE A 97 -9.78 -29.46 -4.48
N ASP A 98 -9.61 -28.26 -5.01
CA ASP A 98 -10.45 -27.71 -6.06
C ASP A 98 -9.63 -27.49 -7.33
N SER A 99 -10.02 -28.19 -8.40
CA SER A 99 -9.46 -27.95 -9.74
C SER A 99 -7.91 -27.99 -9.78
N ASP A 100 -7.32 -28.97 -9.07
CA ASP A 100 -5.87 -29.21 -8.89
C ASP A 100 -5.12 -28.22 -7.99
N GLU A 101 -5.80 -27.27 -7.37
CA GLU A 101 -5.26 -26.36 -6.37
C GLU A 101 -5.68 -26.78 -4.95
N VAL A 102 -4.80 -26.54 -3.98
CA VAL A 102 -5.08 -26.78 -2.56
C VAL A 102 -5.90 -25.60 -2.05
N ASP A 103 -7.12 -25.89 -1.63
CA ASP A 103 -8.08 -24.93 -1.10
C ASP A 103 -8.26 -25.23 0.40
N GLU A 104 -7.90 -24.26 1.25
CA GLU A 104 -7.87 -24.39 2.69
C GLU A 104 -8.90 -23.45 3.32
N LYS A 105 -9.74 -23.98 4.21
CA LYS A 105 -10.82 -23.23 4.83
C LYS A 105 -10.75 -23.33 6.34
N ILE A 106 -10.49 -22.20 6.99
CA ILE A 106 -10.42 -22.13 8.45
C ILE A 106 -11.81 -22.28 9.04
N ILE A 107 -11.95 -23.04 10.12
CA ILE A 107 -13.14 -23.07 10.96
C ILE A 107 -12.86 -22.22 12.19
N ALA A 108 -13.68 -21.20 12.41
CA ALA A 108 -13.48 -20.19 13.45
C ALA A 108 -14.74 -19.89 14.26
N ILE A 109 -14.54 -19.39 15.48
CA ILE A 109 -15.60 -18.99 16.41
C ILE A 109 -15.48 -17.48 16.68
N PRO A 110 -16.58 -16.70 16.60
CA PRO A 110 -16.59 -15.31 17.01
C PRO A 110 -16.30 -15.14 18.50
N LEU A 111 -15.44 -14.20 18.87
CA LEU A 111 -15.22 -13.84 20.28
C LEU A 111 -16.47 -13.23 20.92
N GLY A 112 -17.31 -12.58 20.10
CA GLY A 112 -18.54 -11.92 20.55
C GLY A 112 -19.74 -12.84 20.75
N ASP A 113 -19.67 -14.11 20.36
CA ASP A 113 -20.76 -15.09 20.52
C ASP A 113 -20.49 -16.02 21.72
N PRO A 114 -21.02 -15.72 22.92
CA PRO A 114 -20.77 -16.54 24.10
C PRO A 114 -21.30 -17.97 23.97
N SER A 115 -22.26 -18.23 23.07
CA SER A 115 -22.94 -19.53 22.95
C SER A 115 -22.06 -20.65 22.41
N LEU A 116 -20.94 -20.29 21.76
CA LEU A 116 -20.01 -21.23 21.13
C LEU A 116 -18.57 -21.14 21.68
N THR A 117 -18.30 -20.24 22.63
CA THR A 117 -16.96 -20.04 23.21
C THR A 117 -16.36 -21.26 23.90
N GLN A 118 -17.19 -22.25 24.28
CA GLN A 118 -16.74 -23.53 24.84
C GLN A 118 -16.00 -24.40 23.83
N TYR A 119 -16.13 -24.12 22.53
CA TYR A 119 -15.45 -24.87 21.48
C TYR A 119 -14.11 -24.19 21.18
N THR A 120 -13.02 -24.90 21.50
CA THR A 120 -11.65 -24.43 21.28
C THR A 120 -10.85 -25.32 20.34
N ASP A 121 -11.41 -26.47 19.95
CA ASP A 121 -10.84 -27.44 19.01
C ASP A 121 -11.98 -28.19 18.30
N LEU A 122 -11.76 -28.64 17.06
CA LEU A 122 -12.76 -29.38 16.29
C LEU A 122 -13.29 -30.62 17.00
N LYS A 123 -12.48 -31.30 17.81
CA LYS A 123 -12.89 -32.48 18.58
C LYS A 123 -13.99 -32.17 19.59
N ASN A 124 -14.17 -30.90 19.94
CA ASN A 124 -15.24 -30.47 20.84
C ASN A 124 -16.55 -30.20 20.12
N LEU A 125 -16.55 -30.05 18.79
CA LEU A 125 -17.77 -29.82 18.02
C LEU A 125 -18.61 -31.10 17.92
N PRO A 126 -19.96 -30.96 17.84
CA PRO A 126 -20.81 -32.10 17.53
C PRO A 126 -20.46 -32.71 16.17
N HIS A 127 -20.22 -34.02 16.12
CA HIS A 127 -19.81 -34.73 14.91
C HIS A 127 -20.70 -34.46 13.68
N HIS A 128 -22.02 -34.34 13.90
CA HIS A 128 -22.97 -34.09 12.82
C HIS A 128 -22.75 -32.74 12.12
N LEU A 129 -22.29 -31.71 12.86
CA LEU A 129 -22.05 -30.38 12.29
C LEU A 129 -20.87 -30.41 11.31
N LEU A 130 -19.79 -31.09 11.67
CA LEU A 130 -18.65 -31.28 10.77
C LEU A 130 -19.06 -32.09 9.53
N SER A 131 -19.84 -33.15 9.70
CA SER A 131 -20.36 -33.93 8.56
C SER A 131 -21.23 -33.11 7.62
N GLU A 132 -22.07 -32.22 8.15
CA GLU A 132 -22.91 -31.31 7.36
C GLU A 132 -22.07 -30.32 6.56
N ILE A 133 -21.07 -29.69 7.19
CA ILE A 133 -20.14 -28.76 6.54
C ILE A 133 -19.36 -29.47 5.43
N SER A 134 -18.78 -30.64 5.73
CA SER A 134 -18.04 -31.45 4.76
C SER A 134 -18.90 -31.82 3.56
N HIS A 135 -20.11 -32.32 3.81
CA HIS A 135 -21.04 -32.70 2.75
C HIS A 135 -21.42 -31.50 1.86
N PHE A 136 -21.62 -30.32 2.45
CA PHE A 136 -21.88 -29.11 1.69
C PHE A 136 -20.74 -28.80 0.71
N PHE A 137 -19.48 -28.79 1.17
CA PHE A 137 -18.31 -28.46 0.34
C PHE A 137 -18.01 -29.51 -0.73
N GLU A 138 -18.32 -30.78 -0.49
CA GLU A 138 -18.23 -31.83 -1.52
C GLU A 138 -19.28 -31.66 -2.63
N VAL A 139 -20.49 -31.24 -2.28
CA VAL A 139 -21.63 -31.27 -3.22
C VAL A 139 -21.83 -29.95 -3.96
N TYR A 140 -21.58 -28.79 -3.33
CA TYR A 140 -22.01 -27.52 -3.93
C TYR A 140 -21.29 -27.19 -5.26
N LYS A 141 -20.03 -27.60 -5.44
CA LYS A 141 -19.27 -27.46 -6.70
C LYS A 141 -19.48 -28.62 -7.69
N SER A 142 -19.93 -29.79 -7.21
CA SER A 142 -20.22 -30.96 -8.07
C SER A 142 -21.31 -30.69 -9.11
N LEU A 143 -22.24 -29.79 -8.78
CA LEU A 143 -23.36 -29.37 -9.62
C LEU A 143 -22.92 -28.42 -10.75
N GLU A 144 -21.67 -27.97 -10.74
CA GLU A 144 -21.05 -27.09 -11.74
C GLU A 144 -20.10 -27.87 -12.67
N GLY A 145 -20.10 -29.21 -12.59
CA GLY A 145 -19.22 -30.08 -13.38
C GLY A 145 -17.76 -30.10 -12.89
N LYS A 146 -17.46 -29.44 -11.77
CA LYS A 146 -16.16 -29.47 -11.10
C LYS A 146 -16.12 -30.60 -10.07
N ARG A 147 -14.94 -31.21 -9.90
CA ARG A 147 -14.72 -32.23 -8.87
C ARG A 147 -13.98 -31.62 -7.70
N THR A 148 -14.55 -31.76 -6.52
CA THR A 148 -13.95 -31.38 -5.25
C THR A 148 -14.00 -32.56 -4.31
N TYR A 149 -12.89 -32.81 -3.61
CA TYR A 149 -12.83 -33.85 -2.59
C TYR A 149 -12.13 -33.29 -1.36
N ILE A 150 -12.67 -33.58 -0.19
CA ILE A 150 -12.03 -33.24 1.08
C ILE A 150 -10.83 -34.17 1.24
N LEU A 151 -9.66 -33.57 1.46
CA LEU A 151 -8.44 -34.31 1.76
C LEU A 151 -8.38 -34.67 3.23
N ASP A 152 -8.52 -33.65 4.09
CA ASP A 152 -8.41 -33.83 5.52
C ASP A 152 -9.13 -32.71 6.30
N ILE A 153 -9.45 -32.99 7.56
CA ILE A 153 -9.97 -32.04 8.53
C ILE A 153 -9.01 -32.04 9.72
N GLU A 154 -8.27 -30.96 9.87
CA GLU A 154 -7.17 -30.85 10.81
C GLU A 154 -7.50 -29.94 11.99
N ASN A 155 -6.77 -30.14 13.08
CA ASN A 155 -6.99 -29.48 14.36
C ASN A 155 -6.61 -27.98 14.36
N LYS A 156 -6.79 -27.35 15.53
CA LYS A 156 -6.46 -25.95 15.73
C LYS A 156 -4.99 -25.62 15.42
N GLU A 157 -4.05 -26.49 15.81
CA GLU A 157 -2.63 -26.25 15.58
C GLU A 157 -2.30 -26.12 14.09
N GLU A 158 -2.88 -26.99 13.26
CA GLU A 158 -2.69 -26.91 11.81
C GLU A 158 -3.37 -25.68 11.21
N ALA A 159 -4.55 -25.29 11.72
CA ALA A 159 -5.22 -24.07 11.29
C ALA A 159 -4.36 -22.81 11.55
N ILE A 160 -3.76 -22.72 12.73
CA ILE A 160 -2.84 -21.63 13.09
C ILE A 160 -1.65 -21.59 12.11
N LYS A 161 -1.10 -22.76 11.76
CA LYS A 161 0.01 -22.86 10.82
C LYS A 161 -0.39 -22.38 9.42
N VAL A 162 -1.53 -22.82 8.89
CA VAL A 162 -2.06 -22.39 7.58
C VAL A 162 -2.28 -20.88 7.54
N ILE A 163 -2.84 -20.29 8.62
CA ILE A 163 -3.02 -18.84 8.72
C ILE A 163 -1.66 -18.14 8.72
N ALA A 164 -0.69 -18.62 9.51
CA ALA A 164 0.64 -18.03 9.55
C ALA A 164 1.35 -18.06 8.19
N GLU A 165 1.27 -19.19 7.47
CA GLU A 165 1.81 -19.36 6.12
C GLU A 165 1.12 -18.41 5.13
N SER A 166 -0.21 -18.29 5.19
CA SER A 166 -0.98 -17.38 4.32
C SER A 166 -0.72 -15.91 4.62
N ILE A 167 -0.51 -15.54 5.89
CA ILE A 167 -0.05 -14.20 6.26
C ILE A 167 1.32 -13.94 5.66
N GLU A 168 2.27 -14.87 5.80
CA GLU A 168 3.62 -14.67 5.29
C GLU A 168 3.65 -14.59 3.76
N ALA A 169 2.90 -15.46 3.07
CA ALA A 169 2.72 -15.39 1.62
C ALA A 169 2.10 -14.06 1.17
N TYR A 170 1.15 -13.51 1.95
CA TYR A 170 0.61 -12.17 1.71
C TYR A 170 1.69 -11.10 1.87
N LYS A 171 2.54 -11.20 2.89
CA LYS A 171 3.67 -10.27 3.05
C LYS A 171 4.68 -10.42 1.91
N GLU A 172 5.00 -11.62 1.48
CA GLU A 172 5.92 -11.83 0.37
C GLU A 172 5.37 -11.30 -0.95
N LYS A 173 4.06 -11.44 -1.18
CA LYS A 173 3.43 -10.96 -2.41
C LYS A 173 3.17 -9.47 -2.40
N PHE A 174 2.60 -8.94 -1.32
CA PHE A 174 2.10 -7.56 -1.26
C PHE A 174 2.90 -6.66 -0.31
N GLN A 175 3.69 -7.22 0.60
CA GLN A 175 4.62 -6.45 1.45
C GLN A 175 6.10 -6.51 1.02
N LYS A 176 6.49 -7.34 0.06
CA LYS A 176 7.84 -7.32 -0.51
C LYS A 176 7.95 -6.17 -1.52
N GLU A 177 6.90 -5.97 -2.32
CA GLU A 177 6.67 -4.70 -3.04
C GLU A 177 6.68 -3.50 -2.07
N TRP A 178 6.13 -3.65 -0.85
CA TRP A 178 6.14 -2.63 0.22
C TRP A 178 7.50 -2.44 0.92
N ARG A 179 8.39 -3.44 0.92
CA ARG A 179 9.74 -3.35 1.52
C ARG A 179 10.75 -2.68 0.58
N ILE A 180 10.49 -2.74 -0.73
CA ILE A 180 11.23 -2.03 -1.78
C ILE A 180 10.66 -0.62 -1.95
N MET A 181 9.33 -0.45 -1.84
CA MET A 181 8.70 0.87 -1.69
C MET A 181 8.85 1.40 -0.28
N GLY A 182 10.00 2.02 0.01
CA GLY A 182 10.15 2.94 1.13
C GLY A 182 9.22 4.14 0.99
N ARG A 183 7.91 3.98 1.21
CA ARG A 183 6.95 5.08 1.21
C ARG A 183 5.68 4.77 2.02
N ALA A 184 5.79 5.03 3.33
CA ALA A 184 4.66 5.59 4.09
C ALA A 184 4.04 6.84 3.40
N PHE A 185 4.80 7.46 2.49
CA PHE A 185 4.43 8.60 1.66
C PHE A 185 3.44 8.27 0.50
N GLU A 186 3.44 7.05 -0.05
CA GLU A 186 2.64 6.69 -1.25
C GLU A 186 1.25 6.18 -0.90
N VAL A 187 1.18 5.38 0.15
CA VAL A 187 -0.08 4.88 0.73
C VAL A 187 -0.96 6.05 1.18
N ARG A 188 -0.34 7.12 1.70
CA ARG A 188 -1.04 8.37 2.05
C ARG A 188 -1.44 9.17 0.84
N LYS A 189 -0.63 9.18 -0.22
CA LYS A 189 -0.98 9.85 -1.49
C LYS A 189 -2.27 9.26 -2.07
N VAL A 190 -2.40 7.94 -2.08
CA VAL A 190 -3.58 7.22 -2.59
C VAL A 190 -4.80 7.37 -1.66
N ALA A 191 -4.61 7.38 -0.34
CA ALA A 191 -5.68 7.56 0.63
C ALA A 191 -6.18 9.02 0.73
N MET A 192 -5.29 10.01 0.63
CA MET A 192 -5.62 11.44 0.69
C MET A 192 -6.26 11.93 -0.61
N ALA A 193 -5.88 11.43 -1.78
CA ALA A 193 -6.35 11.90 -3.10
C ALA A 193 -7.88 11.86 -3.32
N LYS A 194 -8.64 11.19 -2.45
CA LYS A 194 -10.08 10.98 -2.62
C LYS A 194 -10.96 12.12 -2.08
N THR A 195 -10.41 13.13 -1.40
CA THR A 195 -11.20 14.29 -0.90
C THR A 195 -10.95 15.58 -1.69
N ALA A 196 -11.96 16.46 -1.76
CA ALA A 196 -11.84 17.76 -2.43
C ALA A 196 -10.74 18.66 -1.82
N ALA A 197 -10.54 18.57 -0.50
CA ALA A 197 -9.50 19.30 0.22
C ALA A 197 -8.09 18.85 -0.21
N ALA A 198 -7.86 17.54 -0.32
CA ALA A 198 -6.58 17.01 -0.79
C ALA A 198 -6.29 17.40 -2.25
N LYS A 199 -7.30 17.38 -3.13
CA LYS A 199 -7.13 17.85 -4.52
C LYS A 199 -6.74 19.32 -4.58
N SER A 200 -7.41 20.18 -3.80
CA SER A 200 -7.05 21.60 -3.72
C SER A 200 -5.60 21.81 -3.30
N LYS A 201 -5.13 20.98 -2.37
CA LYS A 201 -3.76 21.04 -1.88
C LYS A 201 -2.75 20.62 -2.94
N VAL A 202 -2.98 19.48 -3.60
CA VAL A 202 -2.15 19.00 -4.72
C VAL A 202 -2.08 20.07 -5.81
N TYR A 203 -3.20 20.74 -6.12
CA TYR A 203 -3.25 21.81 -7.11
C TYR A 203 -2.43 23.04 -6.68
N SER A 204 -2.49 23.41 -5.40
CA SER A 204 -1.68 24.50 -4.86
C SER A 204 -0.18 24.18 -4.89
N LYS A 205 0.21 22.95 -4.52
CA LYS A 205 1.61 22.49 -4.56
C LYS A 205 2.16 22.55 -5.98
N TYR A 206 1.52 21.86 -6.92
CA TYR A 206 1.98 21.86 -8.32
C TYR A 206 1.85 23.24 -8.97
N GLY A 207 0.88 24.06 -8.57
CA GLY A 207 0.77 25.45 -9.03
C GLY A 207 2.03 26.27 -8.69
N ARG A 208 2.56 26.13 -7.48
CA ARG A 208 3.80 26.80 -7.05
C ARG A 208 5.03 26.24 -7.78
N GLU A 209 5.17 24.92 -7.86
CA GLU A 209 6.31 24.27 -8.54
C GLU A 209 6.38 24.64 -10.02
N ILE A 210 5.24 24.62 -10.72
CA ILE A 210 5.14 25.00 -12.15
C ILE A 210 5.46 26.48 -12.33
N TYR A 211 4.93 27.36 -11.47
CA TYR A 211 5.23 28.78 -11.51
C TYR A 211 6.73 29.03 -11.35
N MET A 212 7.38 28.36 -10.40
CA MET A 212 8.81 28.52 -10.15
C MET A 212 9.67 27.99 -11.28
N ALA A 213 9.35 26.81 -11.82
CA ALA A 213 10.06 26.27 -12.97
C ALA A 213 9.91 27.14 -14.22
N ALA A 214 8.73 27.75 -14.42
CA ALA A 214 8.48 28.68 -15.51
C ALA A 214 9.17 30.04 -15.30
N LYS A 215 9.30 30.52 -14.05
CA LYS A 215 9.94 31.80 -13.71
C LYS A 215 11.46 31.74 -13.73
N SER A 216 12.06 30.60 -13.35
CA SER A 216 13.51 30.41 -13.36
C SER A 216 14.09 30.11 -14.75
N GLY A 217 13.25 29.64 -15.70
CA GLY A 217 13.62 29.39 -17.09
C GLY A 217 12.72 30.15 -18.07
N THR A 218 12.56 29.61 -19.28
CA THR A 218 11.54 30.08 -20.21
C THR A 218 10.16 29.55 -19.78
N PRO A 219 9.11 30.38 -19.78
CA PRO A 219 7.75 29.94 -19.42
C PRO A 219 7.07 29.23 -20.59
N ASP A 220 7.79 28.27 -21.19
CA ASP A 220 7.39 27.47 -22.34
C ASP A 220 7.89 26.02 -22.14
N PRO A 221 6.98 25.04 -21.95
CA PRO A 221 7.35 23.64 -21.74
C PRO A 221 8.14 23.00 -22.89
N GLU A 222 8.04 23.53 -24.11
CA GLU A 222 8.79 22.96 -25.25
C GLU A 222 10.28 23.31 -25.19
N THR A 223 10.62 24.43 -24.57
CA THR A 223 12.01 24.90 -24.46
C THR A 223 12.59 24.76 -23.05
N ASN A 224 11.74 24.56 -22.04
CA ASN A 224 12.13 24.38 -20.65
C ASN A 224 11.88 22.94 -20.18
N VAL A 225 12.94 22.13 -20.21
CA VAL A 225 12.91 20.70 -19.84
C VAL A 225 12.42 20.49 -18.41
N ASN A 226 12.83 21.34 -17.46
CA ASN A 226 12.41 21.23 -16.06
C ASN A 226 10.90 21.51 -15.89
N LEU A 227 10.40 22.55 -16.56
CA LEU A 227 8.96 22.87 -16.58
C LEU A 227 8.15 21.72 -17.19
N LYS A 228 8.60 21.14 -18.31
CA LYS A 228 7.97 19.98 -18.94
C LYS A 228 7.84 18.80 -17.99
N ARG A 229 8.94 18.46 -17.30
CA ARG A 229 8.97 17.36 -16.32
C ARG A 229 7.99 17.58 -15.16
N ILE A 230 7.93 18.79 -14.62
CA ILE A 230 6.99 19.10 -13.51
C ILE A 230 5.54 19.04 -14.01
N ILE A 231 5.25 19.49 -15.24
CA ILE A 231 3.93 19.37 -15.85
C ILE A 231 3.53 17.91 -16.06
N GLU A 232 4.44 17.05 -16.52
CA GLU A 232 4.18 15.61 -16.65
C GLU A 232 3.82 14.98 -15.30
N LYS A 233 4.58 15.32 -14.23
CA LYS A 233 4.27 14.88 -12.87
C LYS A 233 2.91 15.40 -12.38
N ALA A 234 2.61 16.67 -12.60
CA ALA A 234 1.33 17.26 -12.25
C ALA A 234 0.15 16.55 -12.96
N LYS A 235 0.32 16.18 -14.23
CA LYS A 235 -0.69 15.42 -14.98
C LYS A 235 -0.88 14.00 -14.43
N LYS A 236 0.20 13.29 -14.08
CA LYS A 236 0.13 11.98 -13.40
C LYS A 236 -0.67 12.08 -12.10
N GLU A 237 -0.56 13.18 -11.36
CA GLU A 237 -1.33 13.49 -10.14
C GLU A 237 -2.71 14.10 -10.38
N GLN A 238 -3.24 14.05 -11.61
CA GLN A 238 -4.57 14.57 -11.98
C GLN A 238 -4.76 16.08 -11.73
N VAL A 239 -3.70 16.88 -11.80
CA VAL A 239 -3.78 18.35 -11.81
C VAL A 239 -4.41 18.81 -13.13
N THR A 240 -5.44 19.66 -13.04
CA THR A 240 -6.16 20.14 -14.23
C THR A 240 -5.31 21.04 -15.11
N ALA A 241 -5.59 21.01 -16.43
CA ALA A 241 -4.92 21.86 -17.41
C ALA A 241 -5.05 23.36 -17.08
N ASP A 242 -6.18 23.79 -16.49
CA ASP A 242 -6.41 25.18 -16.10
C ASP A 242 -5.50 25.64 -14.95
N VAL A 243 -5.18 24.77 -13.99
CA VAL A 243 -4.20 25.07 -12.93
C VAL A 243 -2.81 25.25 -13.54
N ILE A 244 -2.39 24.32 -14.40
CA ILE A 244 -1.10 24.36 -15.09
C ILE A 244 -0.97 25.63 -15.91
N LYS A 245 -1.97 25.93 -16.75
CA LYS A 245 -1.99 27.12 -17.62
C LYS A 245 -1.91 28.41 -16.80
N ARG A 246 -2.68 28.52 -15.71
CA ARG A 246 -2.65 29.71 -14.84
C ARG A 246 -1.28 29.94 -14.21
N ALA A 247 -0.60 28.89 -13.76
CA ALA A 247 0.74 29.00 -13.19
C ALA A 247 1.77 29.53 -14.22
N ILE A 248 1.72 29.01 -15.46
CA ILE A 248 2.62 29.45 -16.55
C ILE A 248 2.32 30.90 -16.95
N GLU A 249 1.05 31.27 -17.14
CA GLU A 249 0.67 32.64 -17.50
C GLU A 249 1.04 33.64 -16.40
N LYS A 250 0.91 33.24 -15.12
CA LYS A 250 1.36 34.04 -13.99
C LYS A 250 2.87 34.31 -14.02
N ALA A 251 3.68 33.32 -14.42
CA ALA A 251 5.12 33.49 -14.59
C ALA A 251 5.47 34.46 -15.73
N LYS A 252 4.73 34.42 -16.85
CA LYS A 252 4.89 35.37 -17.98
C LYS A 252 4.54 36.81 -17.59
N GLY A 253 3.50 36.98 -16.77
CA GLY A 253 2.96 38.28 -16.38
C GLY A 253 3.80 39.08 -15.37
N GLY A 254 4.92 38.54 -14.87
CA GLY A 254 5.83 39.26 -13.99
C GLY A 254 5.26 39.53 -12.58
N SER A 255 4.74 38.51 -11.91
CA SER A 255 4.28 38.63 -10.51
C SER A 255 5.46 38.82 -9.53
N ASP A 256 5.25 39.70 -8.53
CA ASP A 256 6.18 39.95 -7.41
C ASP A 256 6.24 38.78 -6.40
N GLU A 257 5.44 37.73 -6.57
CA GLU A 257 5.54 36.54 -5.73
C GLU A 257 6.89 35.84 -5.97
N ASN A 258 7.72 35.83 -4.93
CA ASN A 258 9.01 35.17 -4.89
C ASN A 258 8.91 34.02 -3.90
N TYR A 259 8.80 32.80 -4.43
CA TYR A 259 8.97 31.61 -3.61
C TYR A 259 10.46 31.30 -3.48
N THR A 260 10.85 30.84 -2.30
CA THR A 260 12.19 30.40 -1.97
C THR A 260 12.13 28.92 -1.65
N GLU A 261 13.04 28.16 -2.25
CA GLU A 261 13.29 26.78 -1.87
C GLU A 261 14.07 26.77 -0.55
N ILE A 262 13.53 26.10 0.46
CA ILE A 262 14.18 25.95 1.76
C ILE A 262 14.06 24.51 2.23
N ARG A 263 15.16 23.99 2.77
CA ARG A 263 15.22 22.66 3.36
C ARG A 263 15.31 22.79 4.87
N TYR A 264 14.41 22.11 5.57
CA TYR A 264 14.50 21.90 7.00
C TYR A 264 14.93 20.47 7.29
N GLU A 265 15.63 20.30 8.40
CA GLU A 265 16.20 19.04 8.84
C GLU A 265 15.78 18.81 10.28
N GLY A 266 15.46 17.59 10.66
CA GLY A 266 15.01 17.30 12.00
C GLY A 266 15.02 15.82 12.37
N PHE A 267 14.74 15.59 13.64
CA PHE A 267 14.71 14.28 14.27
C PHE A 267 13.29 13.98 14.72
N GLY A 268 12.75 12.85 14.31
CA GLY A 268 11.43 12.36 14.72
C GLY A 268 11.51 11.31 15.84
N PRO A 269 10.37 10.67 16.16
CA PRO A 269 10.30 9.50 17.04
C PRO A 269 11.28 8.39 16.64
N GLY A 270 11.73 7.58 17.60
CA GLY A 270 12.75 6.56 17.39
C GLY A 270 14.10 7.08 16.87
N ASN A 271 14.41 8.37 17.07
CA ASN A 271 15.57 9.05 16.48
C ASN A 271 15.61 8.99 14.94
N SER A 272 14.43 8.89 14.31
CA SER A 272 14.32 8.97 12.86
C SER A 272 14.86 10.30 12.32
N LEU A 273 15.49 10.25 11.16
CA LEU A 273 16.03 11.40 10.45
C LEU A 273 15.02 11.85 9.40
N ILE A 274 14.77 13.16 9.31
CA ILE A 274 13.74 13.72 8.44
C ILE A 274 14.26 14.97 7.73
N ILE A 275 14.11 14.99 6.41
CA ILE A 275 14.31 16.14 5.54
C ILE A 275 12.95 16.65 5.08
N VAL A 276 12.71 17.94 5.20
CA VAL A 276 11.49 18.60 4.72
C VAL A 276 11.88 19.67 3.72
N GLU A 277 11.57 19.44 2.45
CA GLU A 277 11.75 20.43 1.39
C GLU A 277 10.49 21.27 1.25
N CYS A 278 10.65 22.59 1.31
CA CYS A 278 9.57 23.55 1.22
C CYS A 278 9.80 24.54 0.07
N LEU A 279 8.70 24.98 -0.52
CA LEU A 279 8.65 26.08 -1.47
C LEU A 279 7.71 27.17 -0.92
N THR A 280 8.28 28.25 -0.39
CA THR A 280 7.54 29.23 0.42
C THR A 280 7.80 30.68 0.01
N ASP A 281 6.79 31.52 0.08
CA ASP A 281 6.91 32.98 -0.05
C ASP A 281 7.23 33.67 1.29
N ASN A 282 7.26 32.90 2.39
CA ASN A 282 7.52 33.41 3.73
C ASN A 282 8.25 32.35 4.58
N THR A 283 9.57 32.46 4.64
CA THR A 283 10.44 31.53 5.37
C THR A 283 10.14 31.47 6.86
N ASN A 284 9.74 32.57 7.51
CA ASN A 284 9.42 32.59 8.93
C ASN A 284 8.12 31.82 9.25
N ARG A 285 7.09 31.98 8.40
CA ARG A 285 5.84 31.21 8.51
C ARG A 285 6.12 29.73 8.32
N SER A 286 6.80 29.38 7.22
CA SER A 286 7.17 28.00 6.88
C SER A 286 7.97 27.33 8.01
N LEU A 287 8.97 28.01 8.56
CA LEU A 287 9.76 27.52 9.70
C LEU A 287 8.88 27.29 10.95
N SER A 288 7.99 28.22 11.26
CA SER A 288 7.09 28.12 12.41
C SER A 288 6.12 26.94 12.28
N ASP A 289 5.56 26.75 11.09
CA ASP A 289 4.62 25.68 10.81
C ASP A 289 5.31 24.31 10.84
N VAL A 290 6.46 24.17 10.18
CA VAL A 290 7.26 22.94 10.20
C VAL A 290 7.69 22.62 11.63
N ARG A 291 8.19 23.60 12.39
CA ARG A 291 8.57 23.39 13.80
C ARG A 291 7.38 22.94 14.64
N THR A 292 6.19 23.49 14.40
CA THR A 292 4.97 23.10 15.09
C THR A 292 4.58 21.66 14.80
N ALA A 293 4.72 21.21 13.55
CA ALA A 293 4.51 19.81 13.17
C ALA A 293 5.46 18.87 13.94
N PHE A 294 6.77 19.17 13.96
CA PHE A 294 7.76 18.41 14.75
C PHE A 294 7.39 18.36 16.23
N ASN A 295 7.12 19.52 16.85
CA ASN A 295 6.82 19.60 18.28
C ASN A 295 5.56 18.81 18.66
N LYS A 296 4.50 18.85 17.85
CA LYS A 296 3.24 18.10 18.09
C LYS A 296 3.43 16.59 18.05
N ALA A 297 4.46 16.13 17.35
CA ALA A 297 4.82 14.72 17.22
C ALA A 297 6.01 14.32 18.11
N TYR A 298 6.39 15.16 19.08
CA TYR A 298 7.55 14.94 19.96
C TYR A 298 8.89 14.81 19.20
N GLY A 299 8.95 15.30 17.97
CA GLY A 299 10.18 15.48 17.22
C GLY A 299 10.84 16.83 17.50
N LYS A 300 12.04 17.01 16.97
CA LYS A 300 12.83 18.23 17.11
C LYS A 300 13.39 18.67 15.76
N LEU A 301 13.12 19.92 15.40
CA LEU A 301 13.80 20.55 14.27
C LEU A 301 15.28 20.78 14.59
N GLY A 302 16.15 20.31 13.70
CA GLY A 302 17.59 20.52 13.74
C GLY A 302 18.01 21.83 13.07
N VAL A 303 19.32 22.04 13.03
CA VAL A 303 19.95 23.08 12.22
C VAL A 303 20.30 22.53 10.84
N SER A 304 20.54 23.40 9.86
CA SER A 304 21.00 22.97 8.54
C SER A 304 22.29 22.14 8.65
N GLY A 305 22.33 21.02 7.93
CA GLY A 305 23.41 20.04 7.93
C GLY A 305 23.34 18.97 9.03
N SER A 306 22.32 19.00 9.89
CA SER A 306 22.18 18.05 11.00
C SER A 306 21.80 16.63 10.60
N VAL A 307 21.11 16.44 9.48
CA VAL A 307 20.68 15.12 8.99
C VAL A 307 21.01 14.87 7.53
N LEU A 308 21.14 15.92 6.71
CA LEU A 308 21.32 15.80 5.26
C LEU A 308 22.52 14.93 4.87
N HIS A 309 23.59 14.95 5.66
CA HIS A 309 24.78 14.14 5.44
C HIS A 309 24.56 12.62 5.62
N GLN A 310 23.40 12.21 6.14
CA GLN A 310 22.96 10.81 6.25
C GLN A 310 22.10 10.36 5.07
N PHE A 311 21.98 11.19 4.02
CA PHE A 311 21.23 10.89 2.82
C PHE A 311 22.07 11.15 1.57
N GLU A 312 21.80 10.38 0.53
CA GLU A 312 22.33 10.59 -0.81
C GLU A 312 21.24 11.13 -1.74
N HIS A 313 21.56 12.18 -2.49
CA HIS A 313 20.64 12.73 -3.47
C HIS A 313 20.84 12.00 -4.81
N ARG A 314 19.87 11.17 -5.21
CA ARG A 314 20.01 10.28 -6.37
C ARG A 314 18.83 10.43 -7.34
N ALA A 315 19.10 10.20 -8.62
CA ALA A 315 18.09 9.75 -9.57
C ALA A 315 17.90 8.24 -9.40
N VAL A 316 16.65 7.81 -9.27
CA VAL A 316 16.27 6.41 -9.08
C VAL A 316 15.22 6.04 -10.11
N PHE A 317 15.46 4.92 -10.80
CA PHE A 317 14.51 4.31 -11.74
C PHE A 317 14.35 2.84 -11.40
N GLU A 318 13.12 2.37 -11.31
CA GLU A 318 12.81 0.95 -11.20
C GLU A 318 12.15 0.50 -12.50
N VAL A 319 12.60 -0.62 -13.05
CA VAL A 319 12.15 -1.15 -14.35
C VAL A 319 11.98 -2.65 -14.23
N GLU A 320 10.85 -3.17 -14.73
CA GLU A 320 10.64 -4.61 -14.90
C GLU A 320 11.40 -5.09 -16.15
N ALA A 321 12.59 -5.65 -15.93
CA ALA A 321 13.51 -6.07 -16.99
C ALA A 321 14.60 -6.99 -16.41
N SER A 322 15.38 -7.64 -17.28
CA SER A 322 16.60 -8.32 -16.83
C SER A 322 17.75 -7.34 -16.62
N GLU A 323 18.66 -7.68 -15.71
CA GLU A 323 19.89 -6.91 -15.46
C GLU A 323 20.69 -6.71 -16.75
N ASP A 324 20.91 -7.78 -17.52
CA ASP A 324 21.64 -7.74 -18.80
C ASP A 324 21.04 -6.73 -19.78
N GLN A 325 19.70 -6.69 -19.88
CA GLN A 325 19.01 -5.76 -20.77
C GLN A 325 19.21 -4.31 -20.32
N ILE A 326 19.12 -4.03 -19.02
CA ILE A 326 19.32 -2.69 -18.48
C ILE A 326 20.76 -2.23 -18.67
N LEU A 327 21.74 -3.09 -18.38
CA LEU A 327 23.15 -2.77 -18.57
C LEU A 327 23.49 -2.49 -20.04
N GLU A 328 22.92 -3.26 -20.98
CA GLU A 328 23.07 -3.01 -22.41
C GLU A 328 22.51 -1.64 -22.80
N VAL A 329 21.28 -1.32 -22.38
CA VAL A 329 20.64 -0.02 -22.66
C VAL A 329 21.43 1.16 -22.10
N LEU A 330 21.92 1.05 -20.86
CA LEU A 330 22.70 2.11 -20.22
C LEU A 330 24.05 2.31 -20.93
N LEU A 331 24.72 1.23 -21.32
CA LEU A 331 26.01 1.28 -22.01
C LEU A 331 25.89 1.86 -23.42
N GLU A 332 24.89 1.44 -24.19
CA GLU A 332 24.64 1.93 -25.56
C GLU A 332 24.36 3.43 -25.61
N ASN A 333 23.79 3.97 -24.53
CA ASN A 333 23.41 5.38 -24.43
C ASN A 333 24.41 6.23 -23.62
N ASP A 334 25.58 5.68 -23.25
CA ASP A 334 26.64 6.36 -22.51
C ASP A 334 26.14 7.01 -21.20
N VAL A 335 25.27 6.30 -20.48
CA VAL A 335 24.64 6.79 -19.25
C VAL A 335 25.52 6.44 -18.05
N ASN A 336 25.85 7.45 -17.23
CA ASN A 336 26.64 7.21 -16.02
C ASN A 336 25.71 6.82 -14.87
N VAL A 337 25.86 5.59 -14.38
CA VAL A 337 25.15 5.11 -13.20
C VAL A 337 26.14 4.87 -12.07
N ILE A 338 25.65 4.96 -10.84
CA ILE A 338 26.41 4.70 -9.62
C ILE A 338 26.27 3.24 -9.25
N ASP A 339 25.05 2.72 -9.33
CA ASP A 339 24.74 1.34 -8.98
C ASP A 339 23.50 0.83 -9.74
N VAL A 340 23.43 -0.49 -9.87
CA VAL A 340 22.28 -1.21 -10.43
C VAL A 340 22.00 -2.42 -9.53
N GLU A 341 20.82 -2.46 -8.93
CA GLU A 341 20.40 -3.54 -8.04
C GLU A 341 19.28 -4.36 -8.68
N VAL A 342 19.30 -5.67 -8.47
CA VAL A 342 18.29 -6.60 -8.98
C VAL A 342 17.50 -7.20 -7.83
N GLU A 343 16.19 -7.08 -7.87
CA GLU A 343 15.28 -7.75 -6.93
C GLU A 343 14.11 -8.39 -7.67
N GLY A 344 14.16 -9.73 -7.83
CA GLY A 344 13.15 -10.48 -8.56
C GLY A 344 13.19 -10.16 -10.05
N GLU A 345 12.08 -9.65 -10.58
CA GLU A 345 11.92 -9.24 -11.99
C GLU A 345 12.18 -7.72 -12.18
N PHE A 346 12.55 -7.01 -11.11
CA PHE A 346 12.80 -5.57 -11.13
C PHE A 346 14.29 -5.25 -11.02
N VAL A 347 14.70 -4.25 -11.78
CA VAL A 347 16.04 -3.67 -11.74
C VAL A 347 15.92 -2.21 -11.32
N THR A 348 16.66 -1.84 -10.27
CA THR A 348 16.73 -0.47 -9.77
C THR A 348 18.05 0.17 -10.19
N ILE A 349 17.97 1.30 -10.88
CA ILE A 349 19.09 2.09 -11.37
C ILE A 349 19.28 3.29 -10.45
N TYR A 350 20.48 3.45 -9.91
CA TYR A 350 20.87 4.60 -9.10
C TYR A 350 21.90 5.44 -9.83
N ALA A 351 21.65 6.74 -9.95
CA ALA A 351 22.56 7.67 -10.63
C ALA A 351 22.58 9.05 -9.99
N GLU A 352 23.51 9.89 -10.43
CA GLU A 352 23.49 11.32 -10.06
C GLU A 352 22.23 12.00 -10.63
N PRO A 353 21.62 12.97 -9.94
CA PRO A 353 20.40 13.66 -10.42
C PRO A 353 20.53 14.27 -11.82
N THR A 354 21.75 14.59 -12.25
CA THR A 354 22.07 15.12 -13.59
C THR A 354 21.83 14.09 -14.70
N GLU A 355 21.89 12.80 -14.39
CA GLU A 355 21.74 11.68 -15.34
C GLU A 355 20.26 11.31 -15.57
N TYR A 356 19.33 11.88 -14.79
CA TYR A 356 17.91 11.54 -14.84
C TYR A 356 17.31 11.58 -16.26
N ASN A 357 17.59 12.63 -17.04
CA ASN A 357 17.03 12.74 -18.39
C ASN A 357 17.69 11.73 -19.35
N ALA A 358 19.00 11.49 -19.22
CA ALA A 358 19.72 10.54 -20.04
C ALA A 358 19.20 9.11 -19.83
N ILE A 359 19.00 8.71 -18.56
CA ILE A 359 18.38 7.41 -18.21
C ILE A 359 16.98 7.31 -18.81
N LYS A 360 16.14 8.34 -18.61
CA LYS A 360 14.76 8.35 -19.10
C LYS A 360 14.69 8.20 -20.63
N ASP A 361 15.55 8.91 -21.36
CA ASP A 361 15.59 8.84 -22.82
C ASP A 361 16.15 7.49 -23.32
N ALA A 362 17.13 6.92 -22.62
CA ALA A 362 17.67 5.59 -22.92
C ALA A 362 16.61 4.48 -22.73
N LEU A 363 15.95 4.45 -21.57
CA LEU A 363 14.87 3.49 -21.27
C LEU A 363 13.74 3.61 -22.28
N LYS A 364 13.31 4.84 -22.59
CA LYS A 364 12.26 5.10 -23.57
C LYS A 364 12.64 4.63 -24.97
N SER A 365 13.89 4.82 -25.38
CA SER A 365 14.38 4.36 -26.69
C SER A 365 14.42 2.84 -26.80
N ALA A 366 14.64 2.16 -25.67
CA ALA A 366 14.56 0.71 -25.53
C ALA A 366 13.12 0.18 -25.33
N ASN A 367 12.11 1.06 -25.32
CA ASN A 367 10.71 0.72 -25.03
C ASN A 367 10.54 0.03 -23.65
N LEU A 368 11.35 0.44 -22.68
CA LEU A 368 11.26 0.08 -21.27
C LEU A 368 10.62 1.23 -20.52
N GLU A 369 9.42 0.99 -19.98
CA GLU A 369 8.71 1.97 -19.16
C GLU A 369 9.04 1.71 -17.69
N PRO A 370 9.62 2.68 -16.98
CA PRO A 370 9.92 2.51 -15.55
C PRO A 370 8.63 2.42 -14.73
N THR A 371 8.57 1.46 -13.80
CA THR A 371 7.51 1.38 -12.79
C THR A 371 7.60 2.54 -11.81
N GLN A 372 8.83 3.00 -11.51
CA GLN A 372 9.10 4.16 -10.67
C GLN A 372 10.21 5.03 -11.26
N GLU A 373 10.05 6.36 -11.16
CA GLU A 373 11.08 7.33 -11.54
C GLU A 373 11.06 8.59 -10.65
N ASN A 374 12.17 8.90 -9.99
CA ASN A 374 12.27 10.06 -9.10
C ASN A 374 13.70 10.52 -8.87
N ILE A 375 13.83 11.82 -8.59
CA ILE A 375 15.01 12.37 -7.92
C ILE A 375 14.62 12.45 -6.44
N THR A 376 15.42 11.85 -5.57
CA THR A 376 15.06 11.66 -4.16
C THR A 376 16.28 11.65 -3.25
N PHE A 377 16.05 11.78 -1.94
CA PHE A 377 17.05 11.53 -0.91
C PHE A 377 16.91 10.10 -0.39
N LEU A 378 17.94 9.29 -0.59
CA LEU A 378 18.04 7.93 -0.08
C LEU A 378 18.82 7.91 1.23
N PRO A 379 18.28 7.34 2.31
CA PRO A 379 19.01 7.26 3.58
C PRO A 379 20.18 6.27 3.47
N LEU A 380 21.35 6.64 4.01
CA LEU A 380 22.50 5.74 4.11
C LEU A 380 22.24 4.57 5.08
N GLN A 381 21.39 4.81 6.08
CA GLN A 381 20.99 3.81 7.07
C GLN A 381 19.53 4.01 7.42
N THR A 382 18.77 2.92 7.42
CA THR A 382 17.37 2.91 7.83
C THR A 382 17.21 2.60 9.31
N VAL A 383 16.10 3.03 9.89
CA VAL A 383 15.68 2.70 11.26
C VAL A 383 14.30 2.06 11.22
N GLU A 384 14.09 1.06 12.07
CA GLU A 384 12.77 0.45 12.25
C GLU A 384 12.15 0.96 13.55
N LEU A 385 10.92 1.45 13.47
CA LEU A 385 10.16 1.85 14.66
C LEU A 385 9.40 0.63 15.19
N THR A 386 9.86 0.05 16.29
CA THR A 386 9.23 -1.13 16.90
C THR A 386 8.16 -0.78 17.93
N GLU A 387 8.28 0.40 18.55
CA GLU A 387 7.36 0.86 19.58
C GLU A 387 6.13 1.52 18.94
N GLN A 388 4.94 1.05 19.32
CA GLN A 388 3.70 1.55 18.72
C GLN A 388 3.52 3.07 18.89
N ASP A 389 3.88 3.59 20.05
CA ASP A 389 3.76 5.01 20.36
C ASP A 389 4.67 5.85 19.44
N ASP A 390 5.86 5.36 19.11
CA ASP A 390 6.76 6.02 18.15
C ASP A 390 6.21 5.96 16.72
N ILE A 391 5.63 4.83 16.31
CA ILE A 391 4.95 4.69 15.02
C ILE A 391 3.83 5.73 14.90
N GLU A 392 2.91 5.79 15.88
CA GLU A 392 1.77 6.72 15.85
C GLU A 392 2.21 8.19 15.83
N LYS A 393 3.24 8.54 16.61
CA LYS A 393 3.81 9.89 16.60
C LYS A 393 4.48 10.21 15.28
N PHE A 394 5.23 9.29 14.70
CA PHE A 394 5.91 9.48 13.44
C PHE A 394 4.89 9.63 12.30
N GLU A 395 3.85 8.82 12.31
CA GLU A 395 2.74 8.92 11.39
C GLU A 395 2.04 10.29 11.49
N ARG A 396 1.80 10.76 12.70
CA ARG A 396 1.23 12.10 12.96
C ARG A 396 2.15 13.22 12.46
N LEU A 397 3.47 13.07 12.61
CA LEU A 397 4.45 14.03 12.10
C LEU A 397 4.33 14.16 10.59
N LEU A 398 4.42 13.04 9.88
CA LEU A 398 4.31 12.99 8.43
C LEU A 398 2.97 13.58 7.96
N ASN A 399 1.85 13.24 8.61
CA ASN A 399 0.54 13.80 8.25
C ASN A 399 0.50 15.32 8.47
N SER A 400 1.07 15.80 9.58
CA SER A 400 1.10 17.22 9.89
C SER A 400 1.96 18.00 8.90
N LEU A 401 3.07 17.43 8.42
CA LEU A 401 3.94 18.03 7.41
C LEU A 401 3.27 18.01 6.03
N ASP A 402 2.65 16.88 5.67
CA ASP A 402 1.86 16.72 4.45
C ASP A 402 0.64 17.63 4.41
N ASP A 403 0.21 18.19 5.56
CA ASP A 403 -0.87 19.17 5.72
C ASP A 403 -0.40 20.63 5.63
N LEU A 404 0.90 20.91 5.62
CA LEU A 404 1.44 22.27 5.37
C LEU A 404 1.49 22.60 3.87
N ASP A 405 1.03 23.79 3.48
CA ASP A 405 1.03 24.20 2.08
C ASP A 405 2.44 24.40 1.52
N ASP A 406 3.34 24.94 2.33
CA ASP A 406 4.70 25.23 1.91
C ASP A 406 5.55 23.97 1.72
N VAL A 407 5.14 22.81 2.25
CA VAL A 407 5.89 21.55 2.14
C VAL A 407 5.69 20.95 0.75
N SER A 408 6.81 20.77 0.05
CA SER A 408 6.85 20.08 -1.23
C SER A 408 7.12 18.60 -1.01
N ASN A 409 8.21 18.22 -0.35
CA ASN A 409 8.58 16.82 -0.16
C ASN A 409 9.06 16.56 1.27
N VAL A 410 8.80 15.36 1.77
CA VAL A 410 9.31 14.87 3.04
C VAL A 410 10.07 13.58 2.77
N TYR A 411 11.31 13.49 3.24
CA TYR A 411 12.15 12.28 3.15
C TYR A 411 12.55 11.86 4.56
N HIS A 412 12.68 10.56 4.79
CA HIS A 412 13.05 10.03 6.09
C HIS A 412 13.78 8.70 5.97
N ASN A 413 14.40 8.26 7.07
CA ASN A 413 15.09 6.98 7.12
C ASN A 413 14.31 5.86 7.85
N VAL A 414 13.05 6.09 8.24
CA VAL A 414 12.19 5.03 8.78
C VAL A 414 11.80 4.05 7.68
N LYS A 415 11.96 2.75 7.96
CA LYS A 415 11.61 1.63 7.08
C LYS A 415 10.13 1.27 7.15
#